data_AF-A0A059XCI1-F1
#
_entry.id   AF-A0A059XCI1-F1
#
_cell.length_a   1.000
_cell.length_b   1.000
_cell.length_c   1.000
_cell.angle_alpha   90.00
_cell.angle_beta   90.00
_cell.angle_gamma   90.00
#
_symmetry.space_group_name_H-M   'P 1'
#
loop_
_entity.id
_entity.type
_entity.pdbx_description
1 polymer ?
#
loop_
_entity_poly.entity_id
_entity_poly.type
_entity_poly.pdbx_seq_one_letter_code
_entity_poly.pdbx_strand_id
1 'polypeptide(L)'
;VIFCLGILYHHTDPVGLLRKMAKALKYRGRIFIDCQGIPGDDPVALTPAGRYAGAGGVWFLPTRSCLENWVRRAGYTRLQWIHAAPLSLEEQRATDWAPVRSLPDFLKADDRTRTIEGYPAPERFYLTVQL
;
A
#
# COMPACT_ATOMS: atom_id res chain seq x y z
N VAL A 1 -12.24 -7.69 -14.63
CA VAL A 1 -11.25 -7.67 -13.52
C VAL A 1 -10.56 -6.33 -13.56
N ILE A 2 -10.22 -5.75 -12.41
CA ILE A 2 -9.42 -4.52 -12.31
C ILE A 2 -8.14 -4.84 -11.52
N PHE A 3 -7.03 -4.21 -11.91
CA PHE A 3 -5.77 -4.23 -11.18
C PHE A 3 -5.47 -2.82 -10.69
N CYS A 4 -5.39 -2.65 -9.38
CA CYS A 4 -5.03 -1.40 -8.71
C CYS A 4 -3.70 -1.63 -8.01
N LEU A 5 -2.59 -1.47 -8.75
CA LEU A 5 -1.26 -1.88 -8.28
C LEU A 5 -0.37 -0.68 -8.05
N GLY A 6 0.00 -0.40 -6.80
CA GLY A 6 0.88 0.71 -6.47
C GLY A 6 0.22 2.09 -6.59
N ILE A 7 -1.11 2.17 -6.58
CA ILE A 7 -1.85 3.44 -6.83
C ILE A 7 -2.63 3.93 -5.61
N LEU A 8 -3.17 3.02 -4.79
CA LEU A 8 -4.16 3.38 -3.78
C LEU A 8 -3.62 4.38 -2.73
N TYR A 9 -2.37 4.21 -2.28
CA TYR A 9 -1.71 5.08 -1.31
C TYR A 9 -1.24 6.43 -1.88
N HIS A 10 -1.28 6.60 -3.20
CA HIS A 10 -1.02 7.86 -3.88
C HIS A 10 -2.28 8.72 -4.08
N HIS A 11 -3.46 8.24 -3.65
CA HIS A 11 -4.71 8.95 -3.85
C HIS A 11 -5.18 9.66 -2.57
N THR A 12 -5.69 10.88 -2.72
CA THR A 12 -6.25 11.71 -1.63
C THR A 12 -7.59 11.18 -1.09
N ASP A 13 -8.17 10.17 -1.73
CA ASP A 13 -9.47 9.58 -1.36
C ASP A 13 -9.46 8.09 -1.71
N PRO A 14 -8.80 7.24 -0.89
CA PRO A 14 -8.66 5.81 -1.18
C PRO A 14 -10.01 5.09 -1.20
N VAL A 15 -10.93 5.44 -0.29
CA VAL A 15 -12.27 4.83 -0.24
C VAL A 15 -13.11 5.23 -1.45
N GLY A 16 -13.06 6.49 -1.87
CA GLY A 16 -13.74 6.94 -3.08
C GLY A 16 -13.15 6.31 -4.34
N LEU A 17 -11.83 6.13 -4.43
CA LEU A 17 -11.20 5.40 -5.54
C LEU A 17 -11.71 3.96 -5.60
N LEU A 18 -11.74 3.26 -4.46
CA LEU A 18 -12.33 1.91 -4.36
C LEU A 18 -13.79 1.89 -4.86
N ARG A 19 -14.64 2.84 -4.44
CA ARG A 19 -16.03 2.95 -4.93
C ARG A 19 -16.11 3.21 -6.43
N LYS A 20 -15.21 4.03 -6.99
CA LYS A 20 -15.15 4.27 -8.45
C LYS A 20 -14.83 2.98 -9.19
N MET A 21 -13.88 2.18 -8.69
CA MET A 21 -13.55 0.90 -9.31
C MET A 21 -14.68 -0.13 -9.20
N ALA A 22 -15.43 -0.17 -8.09
CA ALA A 22 -16.63 -1.00 -7.98
C ALA A 22 -17.65 -0.71 -9.09
N LYS A 23 -17.90 0.56 -9.41
CA LYS A 23 -18.81 0.97 -10.50
C LYS A 23 -18.33 0.55 -11.89
N ALA A 24 -17.03 0.35 -12.07
CA ALA A 24 -16.44 -0.09 -13.33
C ALA A 24 -16.44 -1.63 -13.51
N LEU A 25 -16.89 -2.38 -12.49
CA LEU A 25 -16.98 -3.84 -12.56
C LEU A 25 -18.38 -4.31 -12.97
N LYS A 26 -18.42 -5.41 -13.74
CA LYS A 26 -19.65 -6.22 -13.89
C LYS A 26 -19.91 -7.02 -12.62
N TYR A 27 -21.12 -7.59 -12.51
CA TYR A 27 -21.48 -8.53 -11.44
C TYR A 27 -20.42 -9.64 -11.28
N ARG A 28 -20.07 -9.96 -10.03
CA ARG A 28 -18.97 -10.88 -9.64
C ARG A 28 -17.57 -10.46 -10.09
N GLY A 29 -17.41 -9.21 -10.52
CA GLY A 29 -16.12 -8.62 -10.80
C GLY A 29 -15.19 -8.65 -9.58
N ARG A 30 -13.88 -8.70 -9.85
CA ARG A 30 -12.82 -8.74 -8.84
C ARG A 30 -11.83 -7.61 -9.09
N ILE A 31 -11.31 -7.06 -7.99
CA ILE A 31 -10.14 -6.18 -8.01
C ILE A 31 -8.99 -6.90 -7.33
N PHE A 32 -7.81 -6.82 -7.93
CA PHE A 32 -6.53 -7.11 -7.29
C PHE A 32 -5.94 -5.78 -6.84
N ILE A 33 -5.69 -5.65 -5.54
CA ILE A 33 -5.14 -4.46 -4.91
C ILE A 33 -3.72 -4.78 -4.48
N ASP A 34 -2.81 -3.91 -4.87
CA ASP A 34 -1.48 -3.79 -4.31
C ASP A 34 -1.34 -2.38 -3.71
N CYS A 35 -1.06 -2.34 -2.41
CA CYS A 35 -0.93 -1.14 -1.62
C CYS A 35 0.32 -1.21 -0.74
N GLN A 36 1.02 -0.09 -0.58
CA GLN A 36 2.03 0.08 0.44
C GLN A 36 1.37 0.53 1.74
N GLY A 37 1.80 -0.05 2.85
CA GLY A 37 1.27 0.24 4.18
C GLY A 37 2.37 0.37 5.23
N ILE A 38 1.93 0.39 6.48
CA ILE A 38 2.78 0.39 7.68
C ILE A 38 2.41 -0.77 8.61
N PRO A 39 3.33 -1.24 9.44
CA PRO A 39 3.03 -2.24 10.46
C PRO A 39 2.05 -1.71 11.51
N GLY A 40 1.27 -2.62 12.09
CA GLY A 40 0.36 -2.35 13.21
C GLY A 40 -0.99 -3.02 13.08
N ASP A 41 -1.63 -3.27 14.22
CA ASP A 41 -2.93 -3.95 14.30
C ASP A 41 -4.11 -2.96 14.35
N ASP A 42 -3.89 -1.76 14.87
CA ASP A 42 -4.92 -0.72 14.95
C ASP A 42 -5.30 -0.21 13.55
N PRO A 43 -6.57 0.13 13.29
CA PRO A 43 -7.05 0.54 11.97
C PRO A 43 -6.70 2.00 11.65
N VAL A 44 -5.41 2.32 11.64
CA VAL A 44 -4.85 3.65 11.38
C VAL A 44 -4.21 3.73 9.99
N ALA A 45 -4.11 4.96 9.47
CA ALA A 45 -3.32 5.22 8.27
C ALA A 45 -2.39 6.41 8.54
N LEU A 46 -1.12 6.24 8.19
CA LEU A 46 -0.12 7.29 8.24
C LEU A 46 -0.24 8.18 7.00
N THR A 47 -0.32 9.49 7.23
CA THR A 47 -0.10 10.51 6.20
C THR A 47 1.25 11.18 6.46
N PRO A 48 2.26 10.99 5.59
CA PRO A 48 3.55 11.62 5.79
C PRO A 48 3.45 13.14 5.60
N ALA A 49 4.24 13.90 6.35
CA ALA A 49 4.28 15.36 6.22
C ALA A 49 4.83 15.84 4.85
N GLY A 50 5.55 14.98 4.14
CA GLY A 50 6.08 15.28 2.81
C GLY A 50 6.42 14.01 2.05
N ARG A 51 7.67 13.53 2.21
CA ARG A 51 8.12 12.29 1.59
C ARG A 51 7.95 11.10 2.53
N TYR A 52 7.79 9.92 1.93
CA TYR A 52 7.84 8.64 2.62
C TYR A 52 8.76 7.70 1.84
N ALA A 53 9.81 7.18 2.48
CA ALA A 53 10.81 6.34 1.82
C ALA A 53 11.34 6.97 0.52
N GLY A 54 11.64 8.27 0.56
CA GLY A 54 12.11 9.06 -0.58
C GLY A 54 11.04 9.43 -1.61
N ALA A 55 9.87 8.79 -1.62
CA ALA A 55 8.80 9.04 -2.56
C ALA A 55 7.97 10.27 -2.16
N GLY A 56 7.69 11.15 -3.13
CA GLY A 56 6.70 12.21 -3.00
C GLY A 56 5.30 11.73 -3.41
N GLY A 57 4.27 12.50 -3.04
CA GLY A 57 2.89 12.20 -3.45
C GLY A 57 2.28 10.98 -2.77
N VAL A 58 2.84 10.53 -1.64
CA VAL A 58 2.25 9.48 -0.80
C VAL A 58 1.28 10.15 0.17
N TRP A 59 0.01 9.72 0.17
CA TRP A 59 -1.06 10.37 0.94
C TRP A 59 -1.50 9.54 2.14
N PHE A 60 -1.73 8.24 1.96
CA PHE A 60 -2.19 7.38 3.04
C PHE A 60 -1.54 6.00 2.97
N LEU A 61 -0.77 5.66 4.01
CA LEU A 61 -0.21 4.33 4.22
C LEU A 61 -1.03 3.64 5.32
N PRO A 62 -1.98 2.76 4.96
CA PRO A 62 -2.82 2.09 5.94
C PRO A 62 -2.05 1.00 6.69
N THR A 63 -2.49 0.66 7.89
CA THR A 63 -2.30 -0.69 8.44
C THR A 63 -3.20 -1.69 7.71
N ARG A 64 -2.95 -2.98 7.91
CA ARG A 64 -3.77 -4.06 7.35
C ARG A 64 -5.25 -3.89 7.68
N SER A 65 -5.57 -3.70 8.97
CA SER A 65 -6.94 -3.54 9.46
C SER A 65 -7.60 -2.25 8.94
N CYS A 66 -6.84 -1.17 8.75
CA CYS A 66 -7.34 0.06 8.12
C CYS A 66 -7.77 -0.18 6.67
N LEU A 67 -6.96 -0.90 5.88
CA LEU A 67 -7.27 -1.22 4.50
C LEU A 67 -8.51 -2.11 4.37
N GLU A 68 -8.67 -3.09 5.27
CA GLU A 68 -9.89 -3.90 5.34
C GLU A 68 -11.13 -3.04 5.58
N ASN A 69 -11.04 -2.07 6.49
CA ASN A 69 -12.12 -1.13 6.77
C ASN A 69 -12.45 -0.25 5.56
N TRP A 70 -11.45 0.25 4.85
CA TRP A 70 -11.67 1.02 3.62
C TRP A 70 -12.41 0.22 2.55
N VAL A 71 -12.00 -1.03 2.35
CA VAL A 71 -12.64 -1.97 1.43
C VAL A 71 -14.10 -2.20 1.84
N ARG A 72 -14.37 -2.50 3.11
CA ARG A 72 -15.75 -2.70 3.61
C ARG A 72 -16.61 -1.44 3.43
N ARG A 73 -16.06 -0.27 3.76
CA ARG A 73 -16.75 1.03 3.56
C ARG A 73 -16.96 1.40 2.09
N ALA A 74 -16.18 0.83 1.18
CA ALA A 74 -16.38 0.95 -0.25
C ALA A 74 -17.46 0.00 -0.80
N GLY A 75 -18.00 -0.91 0.03
CA GLY A 75 -19.12 -1.79 -0.31
C GLY A 75 -18.73 -3.20 -0.73
N TYR A 76 -17.45 -3.57 -0.68
CA TYR A 76 -17.02 -4.94 -0.96
C TYR A 76 -17.35 -5.86 0.21
N THR A 77 -17.90 -7.04 -0.09
CA THR A 77 -18.31 -8.01 0.92
C THR A 77 -17.33 -9.16 1.08
N ARG A 78 -16.54 -9.45 0.04
CA ARG A 78 -15.53 -10.51 0.04
C ARG A 78 -14.15 -9.92 -0.10
N LEU A 79 -13.29 -10.24 0.86
CA LEU A 79 -11.89 -9.85 0.89
C LEU A 79 -11.05 -11.11 1.11
N GLN A 80 -9.98 -11.26 0.34
CA GLN A 80 -9.00 -12.34 0.52
C GLN A 80 -7.59 -11.77 0.44
N TRP A 81 -6.83 -11.95 1.51
CA TRP A 81 -5.41 -11.63 1.54
C TRP A 81 -4.61 -12.65 0.74
N ILE A 82 -3.72 -12.15 -0.11
CA ILE A 82 -2.72 -12.94 -0.83
C ILE A 82 -1.39 -12.84 -0.10
N HIS A 83 -1.01 -11.63 0.31
CA HIS A 83 0.25 -11.36 0.99
C HIS A 83 0.16 -10.07 1.80
N ALA A 84 0.80 -10.05 2.97
CA ALA A 84 0.96 -8.88 3.83
C ALA A 84 2.23 -9.07 4.66
N ALA A 85 3.31 -8.39 4.29
CA ALA A 85 4.60 -8.52 4.97
C ALA A 85 5.46 -7.27 4.78
N PRO A 86 6.52 -7.09 5.59
CA PRO A 86 7.55 -6.09 5.33
C PRO A 86 8.13 -6.21 3.93
N LEU A 87 8.38 -5.07 3.28
CA LEU A 87 9.00 -5.03 1.96
C LEU A 87 10.47 -5.44 2.05
N SER A 88 10.83 -6.50 1.33
CA SER A 88 12.17 -7.09 1.39
C SER A 88 13.18 -6.27 0.59
N LEU A 89 14.42 -6.18 1.11
CA LEU A 89 15.57 -5.64 0.37
C LEU A 89 15.94 -6.51 -0.83
N GLU A 90 15.58 -7.79 -0.83
CA GLU A 90 15.76 -8.65 -1.99
C GLU A 90 14.74 -8.30 -3.08
N GLU A 91 13.49 -7.98 -2.69
CA GLU A 91 12.41 -7.61 -3.61
C GLU A 91 12.68 -6.25 -4.26
N GLN A 92 13.07 -5.24 -3.48
CA GLN A 92 13.33 -3.89 -3.96
C GLN A 92 14.78 -3.47 -3.71
N ARG A 93 15.60 -3.51 -4.76
CA ARG A 93 17.02 -3.10 -4.75
C ARG A 93 17.46 -2.51 -6.08
N ALA A 94 18.58 -1.80 -6.06
CA ALA A 94 19.25 -1.38 -7.28
C ALA A 94 19.80 -2.61 -8.03
N THR A 95 19.81 -2.52 -9.35
CA THR A 95 20.45 -3.53 -10.22
C THR A 95 21.17 -2.82 -11.36
N ASP A 96 21.99 -3.53 -12.13
CA ASP A 96 22.69 -2.94 -13.29
C ASP A 96 21.72 -2.36 -14.33
N TRP A 97 20.49 -2.87 -14.39
CA TRP A 97 19.41 -2.39 -15.27
C TRP A 97 18.66 -1.19 -14.70
N ALA A 98 18.74 -0.97 -13.39
CA ALA A 98 18.09 0.12 -12.68
C ALA A 98 19.04 0.68 -11.61
N PRO A 99 20.10 1.42 -12.02
CA PRO A 99 21.13 1.94 -11.12
C PRO A 99 20.66 3.24 -10.44
N VAL A 100 19.51 3.17 -9.80
CA VAL A 100 18.90 4.28 -9.05
C VAL A 100 18.80 3.90 -7.58
N ARG A 101 18.66 4.92 -6.72
CA ARG A 101 18.37 4.69 -5.30
C ARG A 101 17.13 3.82 -5.14
N SER A 102 17.19 2.89 -4.21
CA SER A 102 16.15 1.90 -3.96
C SER A 102 15.90 1.75 -2.46
N LEU A 103 15.11 0.76 -2.05
CA LEU A 103 14.68 0.59 -0.66
C LEU A 103 15.83 0.68 0.38
N PRO A 104 17.02 0.08 0.18
CA PRO A 104 18.13 0.21 1.14
C PRO A 104 18.54 1.66 1.41
N ASP A 105 18.47 2.54 0.40
CA ASP A 105 18.84 3.96 0.51
C ASP A 105 17.78 4.80 1.24
N PHE A 106 16.58 4.25 1.42
CA PHE A 106 15.42 4.93 2.01
C PHE A 106 15.10 4.45 3.42
N LEU A 107 15.84 3.49 3.95
CA LEU A 107 15.77 3.03 5.33
C LEU A 107 16.92 3.60 6.15
N LYS A 108 16.74 3.71 7.47
CA LYS A 108 17.84 4.06 8.35
C LYS A 108 18.86 2.92 8.41
N ALA A 109 20.15 3.28 8.38
CA ALA A 109 21.24 2.32 8.40
C ALA A 109 21.39 1.59 9.74
N ASP A 110 21.08 2.28 10.84
CA ASP A 110 21.11 1.78 12.22
C ASP A 110 19.82 1.07 12.65
N ASP A 111 18.68 1.39 12.01
CA ASP A 111 17.38 0.77 12.28
C ASP A 111 16.54 0.63 11.00
N ARG A 112 16.60 -0.55 10.37
CA ARG A 112 15.84 -0.84 9.14
C ARG A 112 14.33 -0.95 9.34
N THR A 113 13.82 -0.89 10.57
CA THR A 113 12.37 -0.81 10.83
C THR A 113 11.82 0.59 10.58
N ARG A 114 12.68 1.55 10.21
CA ARG A 114 12.31 2.94 9.95
C ARG A 114 12.86 3.46 8.63
N THR A 115 12.09 4.35 8.00
CA THR A 115 12.55 5.14 6.86
C THR A 115 13.53 6.23 7.30
N ILE A 116 14.30 6.78 6.36
CA ILE A 116 15.21 7.92 6.63
C ILE A 116 14.47 9.16 7.16
N GLU A 117 13.18 9.31 6.85
CA GLU A 117 12.33 10.38 7.39
C GLU A 117 11.80 10.09 8.81
N GLY A 118 12.04 8.88 9.35
CA GLY A 118 11.66 8.47 10.71
C GLY A 118 10.30 7.78 10.82
N TYR A 119 9.62 7.51 9.72
CA TYR A 119 8.38 6.72 9.69
C TYR A 119 8.66 5.22 9.80
N PRO A 120 7.67 4.37 10.13
CA PRO A 120 7.80 2.93 10.01
C PRO A 120 8.21 2.52 8.59
N ALA A 121 9.04 1.47 8.47
CA ALA A 121 9.40 0.89 7.20
C ALA A 121 8.16 0.30 6.48
N PRO A 122 8.17 0.28 5.14
CA PRO A 122 7.00 -0.13 4.39
C PRO A 122 6.68 -1.62 4.50
N GLU A 123 5.39 -1.90 4.63
CA GLU A 123 4.82 -3.21 4.32
C GLU A 123 4.17 -3.20 2.94
N ARG A 124 4.10 -4.38 2.32
CA ARG A 124 3.45 -4.60 1.03
C ARG A 124 2.21 -5.46 1.22
N PHE A 125 1.08 -4.95 0.74
CA PHE A 125 -0.23 -5.57 0.87
C PHE A 125 -0.78 -5.97 -0.48
N TYR A 126 -1.04 -7.26 -0.65
CA TYR A 126 -1.72 -7.82 -1.80
C TYR A 126 -3.01 -8.51 -1.36
N LEU A 127 -4.13 -8.09 -1.92
CA LEU A 127 -5.44 -8.64 -1.61
C LEU A 127 -6.36 -8.61 -2.83
N THR A 128 -7.37 -9.47 -2.79
CA THR A 128 -8.48 -9.42 -3.73
C THR A 128 -9.76 -8.99 -3.05
N VAL A 129 -10.59 -8.24 -3.77
CA VAL A 129 -11.89 -7.80 -3.26
C VAL A 129 -12.98 -7.98 -4.30
N GLN A 130 -14.19 -8.32 -3.84
CA GLN A 130 -15.39 -8.51 -4.66
C GLN A 130 -16.62 -7.97 -3.93
N LEU A 131 -17.58 -7.47 -4.72
CA LEU A 131 -18.91 -7.10 -4.25
C LEU A 131 -19.68 -8.34 -3.79
#